data_AF-A0A7S3AFL5-F1
#
_entry.id   AF-A0A7S3AFL5-F1
#
_cell.length_a   1.000
_cell.length_b   1.000
_cell.length_c   1.000
_cell.angle_alpha   90.00
_cell.angle_beta   90.00
_cell.angle_gamma   90.00
#
_symmetry.space_group_name_H-M   'P 1'
#
loop_
_entity.id
_entity.type
_entity.pdbx_description
1 polymer ?
#
loop_
_entity_poly.entity_id
_entity_poly.type
_entity_poly.pdbx_seq_one_letter_code
_entity_poly.pdbx_strand_id
1 'polypeptide(L)'
;KALQERLTQPASCRMGANSSSRLEEIERIAFNRVELWPRFLGAEVERRRYPPGYFRALAELRTAALTGEVQRDMRRVAIDSHRLCPSESMHAAYQTAMSAYVLHEPRIAYVPSVGCIAVALLVSLQDAELVFWCLVRIIRSSRLF
;
A
#
# COMPACT_ATOMS: atom_id res chain seq x y z
N LYS A 1 -7.67 50.29 0.95
CA LYS A 1 -7.02 50.55 2.27
C LYS A 1 -7.26 49.44 3.30
N ALA A 2 -8.37 48.69 3.28
CA ALA A 2 -8.62 47.58 4.23
C ALA A 2 -7.83 46.26 3.99
N LEU A 3 -7.11 46.13 2.87
CA LEU A 3 -6.37 44.92 2.51
C LEU A 3 -4.92 44.89 3.05
N GLN A 4 -4.37 46.02 3.48
CA GLN A 4 -2.99 46.11 3.99
C GLN A 4 -2.87 45.83 5.50
N GLU A 5 -3.96 45.91 6.26
CA GLU A 5 -3.92 45.71 7.72
C GLU A 5 -3.90 44.24 8.15
N ARG A 6 -4.18 43.29 7.24
CA ARG A 6 -4.14 41.85 7.54
C ARG A 6 -2.74 41.24 7.50
N LEU A 7 -1.74 41.98 6.99
CA LEU A 7 -0.37 41.49 6.81
C LEU A 7 0.57 41.85 7.97
N THR A 8 0.12 42.63 8.95
CA THR A 8 0.94 43.12 10.07
C THR A 8 0.61 42.49 11.43
N GLN A 9 -0.28 41.49 11.50
CA GLN A 9 -0.48 40.76 12.75
C GLN A 9 0.62 39.70 12.94
N PRO A 10 1.43 39.77 14.01
CA PRO A 10 2.43 38.75 14.27
C PRO A 10 1.74 37.42 14.55
N ALA A 11 2.25 36.35 13.92
CA ALA A 11 1.81 34.97 14.09
C ALA A 11 2.19 34.42 15.48
N SER A 12 1.72 35.08 16.54
CA SER A 12 1.89 34.63 17.91
C SER A 12 0.77 33.64 18.25
N CYS A 13 1.19 32.38 18.40
CA CYS A 13 0.53 31.35 19.21
C CYS A 13 -0.95 31.07 18.94
N ARG A 14 -1.24 30.36 17.85
CA ARG A 14 -2.39 29.43 17.77
C ARG A 14 -1.91 27.98 17.75
N MET A 15 -1.17 27.59 18.78
CA MET A 15 -0.71 26.21 19.00
C MET A 15 -1.22 25.81 20.38
N GLY A 16 -2.24 24.95 20.45
CA GLY A 16 -2.71 24.45 21.75
C GLY A 16 -3.93 23.53 21.73
N ALA A 17 -4.89 23.71 20.82
CA ALA A 17 -6.16 22.96 20.88
C ALA A 17 -6.53 22.16 19.61
N ASN A 18 -5.78 22.30 18.52
CA ASN A 18 -6.19 21.81 17.19
C ASN A 18 -5.41 20.59 16.68
N SER A 19 -4.42 20.12 17.44
CA SER A 19 -3.61 18.95 17.10
C SER A 19 -4.35 17.63 17.39
N SER A 20 -5.07 17.52 18.52
CA SER A 20 -5.80 16.29 18.90
C SER A 20 -6.92 15.97 17.91
N SER A 21 -7.76 16.96 17.57
CA SER A 21 -8.87 16.78 16.62
C SER A 21 -8.40 16.40 15.21
N ARG A 22 -7.25 16.93 14.76
CA ARG A 22 -6.67 16.57 13.46
C ARG A 22 -6.08 15.17 13.46
N LEU A 23 -5.48 14.73 14.56
CA LEU A 23 -4.97 13.36 14.70
C LEU A 23 -6.13 12.35 14.69
N GLU A 24 -7.19 12.60 15.46
CA GLU A 24 -8.40 11.78 15.47
C GLU A 24 -9.04 11.67 14.08
N GLU A 25 -9.07 12.77 13.32
CA GLU A 25 -9.59 12.75 11.95
C GLU A 25 -8.68 11.97 10.98
N ILE A 26 -7.36 12.09 11.11
CA ILE A 26 -6.40 11.30 10.32
C ILE A 26 -6.54 9.82 10.64
N GLU A 27 -6.65 9.46 11.92
CA GLU A 27 -6.84 8.09 12.37
C GLU A 27 -8.16 7.52 11.86
N ARG A 28 -9.25 8.27 11.93
CA ARG A 28 -10.54 7.89 11.34
C ARG A 28 -10.43 7.65 9.84
N ILE A 29 -9.76 8.55 9.11
CA ILE A 29 -9.54 8.38 7.68
C ILE A 29 -8.69 7.14 7.41
N ALA A 30 -7.61 6.91 8.16
CA ALA A 30 -6.73 5.75 8.01
C ALA A 30 -7.47 4.44 8.31
N PHE A 31 -8.23 4.39 9.40
CA PHE A 31 -9.07 3.26 9.79
C PHE A 31 -10.07 2.89 8.69
N ASN A 32 -10.73 3.89 8.11
CA ASN A 32 -11.67 3.67 7.02
C ASN A 32 -11.00 3.10 5.76
N ARG A 33 -9.71 3.37 5.50
CA ARG A 33 -9.03 2.82 4.32
C ARG A 33 -8.88 1.30 4.42
N VAL A 34 -8.52 0.79 5.60
CA VAL A 34 -8.33 -0.65 5.83
C VAL A 34 -9.61 -1.43 5.50
N GLU A 35 -10.77 -0.93 5.91
CA GLU A 35 -12.05 -1.60 5.66
C GLU A 35 -12.60 -1.33 4.26
N LEU A 36 -12.55 -0.07 3.80
CA LEU A 36 -13.27 0.35 2.60
C LEU A 36 -12.49 0.05 1.32
N TRP A 37 -11.16 0.21 1.32
CA TRP A 37 -10.39 0.06 0.09
C TRP A 37 -10.46 -1.35 -0.50
N PRO A 38 -10.31 -2.44 0.27
CA PRO A 38 -10.45 -3.79 -0.28
C PRO A 38 -11.84 -4.02 -0.88
N ARG A 39 -12.89 -3.43 -0.29
CA ARG A 39 -14.26 -3.50 -0.81
C ARG A 39 -14.40 -2.73 -2.12
N PHE A 40 -13.93 -1.48 -2.17
CA PHE A 40 -14.00 -0.63 -3.37
C PHE A 40 -13.17 -1.20 -4.53
N LEU A 41 -11.97 -1.68 -4.23
CA LEU A 41 -11.10 -2.29 -5.22
C LEU A 41 -11.62 -3.65 -5.66
N GLY A 42 -12.57 -4.26 -4.95
CA GLY A 42 -13.14 -5.56 -5.30
C GLY A 42 -12.21 -6.74 -5.00
N ALA A 43 -11.34 -6.60 -3.99
CA ALA A 43 -10.40 -7.64 -3.58
C ALA A 43 -11.11 -8.95 -3.24
N GLU A 44 -12.26 -8.88 -2.55
CA GLU A 44 -13.06 -10.04 -2.16
C GLU A 44 -13.63 -10.79 -3.37
N VAL A 45 -14.01 -10.07 -4.43
CA VAL A 45 -14.51 -10.67 -5.67
C VAL A 45 -13.41 -11.50 -6.32
N GLU A 46 -12.19 -10.99 -6.33
CA GLU A 46 -11.06 -11.71 -6.91
C GLU A 46 -10.65 -12.88 -6.01
N ARG A 47 -10.57 -12.70 -4.68
CA ARG A 47 -10.24 -13.74 -3.70
C ARG A 47 -11.15 -14.96 -3.81
N ARG A 48 -12.47 -14.76 -3.96
CA ARG A 48 -13.46 -15.84 -4.08
C ARG A 48 -13.33 -16.70 -5.32
N ARG A 49 -12.57 -16.27 -6.33
CA ARG A 49 -12.30 -17.07 -7.53
C ARG A 49 -11.27 -18.17 -7.29
N TYR A 50 -10.58 -18.12 -6.16
CA TYR A 50 -9.50 -19.03 -5.81
C TYR A 50 -9.85 -19.82 -4.55
N PRO A 51 -9.28 -21.03 -4.38
CA PRO A 51 -9.53 -21.83 -3.19
C PRO A 51 -9.02 -21.11 -1.92
N PRO A 52 -9.66 -21.35 -0.76
CA PRO A 52 -9.15 -20.84 0.52
C PRO A 52 -7.69 -21.23 0.73
N GLY A 53 -6.87 -20.28 1.21
CA GLY A 53 -5.44 -20.50 1.41
C GLY A 53 -4.57 -20.38 0.16
N TYR A 54 -5.13 -20.00 -1.00
CA TYR A 54 -4.37 -19.80 -2.24
C TYR A 54 -3.19 -18.82 -2.08
N PHE A 55 -3.42 -17.66 -1.45
CA PHE A 55 -2.36 -16.70 -1.17
C PHE A 55 -1.25 -17.31 -0.31
N ARG A 56 -1.62 -18.06 0.73
CA ARG A 56 -0.67 -18.74 1.61
C ARG A 56 0.19 -19.76 0.85
N ALA A 57 -0.41 -20.55 -0.04
CA ALA A 57 0.32 -21.49 -0.87
C ALA A 57 1.35 -20.78 -1.78
N LEU A 58 0.98 -19.64 -2.37
CA LEU A 58 1.91 -18.82 -3.15
C LEU A 58 3.01 -18.19 -2.28
N ALA A 59 2.67 -17.73 -1.09
CA ALA A 59 3.62 -17.16 -0.14
C ALA A 59 4.65 -18.19 0.35
N GLU A 60 4.27 -19.47 0.47
CA GLU A 60 5.17 -20.58 0.81
C GLU A 60 6.08 -20.97 -0.37
N LEU A 61 5.60 -20.82 -1.61
CA LEU A 61 6.40 -21.02 -2.83
C LEU A 61 7.48 -19.94 -3.03
N ARG A 62 7.31 -18.76 -2.42
CA ARG A 62 8.28 -17.64 -2.42
C ARG A 62 9.70 -18.09 -2.13
N THR A 63 9.86 -19.05 -1.21
CA THR A 63 11.16 -19.52 -0.73
C THR A 63 12.03 -20.13 -1.83
N ALA A 64 11.45 -20.51 -2.98
CA ALA A 64 12.16 -21.20 -4.06
C ALA A 64 12.35 -20.38 -5.35
N ALA A 65 11.62 -19.28 -5.58
CA ALA A 65 11.38 -18.80 -6.95
C ALA A 65 11.77 -17.35 -7.28
N LEU A 66 12.05 -16.46 -6.30
CA LEU A 66 12.36 -15.06 -6.63
C LEU A 66 13.83 -14.84 -7.00
N THR A 67 14.05 -14.40 -8.23
CA THR A 67 15.36 -14.00 -8.75
C THR A 67 15.86 -12.71 -8.08
N GLY A 68 17.19 -12.58 -7.97
CA GLY A 68 17.86 -11.52 -7.21
C GLY A 68 17.58 -10.09 -7.71
N GLU A 69 17.10 -9.90 -8.93
CA GLU A 69 16.76 -8.58 -9.49
C GLU A 69 15.46 -8.02 -8.91
N VAL A 70 14.40 -8.84 -8.82
CA VAL A 70 13.14 -8.47 -8.17
C VAL A 70 13.41 -8.13 -6.70
N GLN A 71 14.23 -8.94 -6.01
CA GLN A 71 14.62 -8.67 -4.63
C GLN A 71 15.45 -7.38 -4.46
N ARG A 72 16.24 -6.99 -5.47
CA ARG A 72 17.07 -5.78 -5.44
C ARG A 72 16.23 -4.53 -5.68
N ASP A 73 15.27 -4.60 -6.61
CA ASP A 73 14.39 -3.48 -6.91
C ASP A 73 13.36 -3.27 -5.80
N MET A 74 12.83 -4.37 -5.24
CA MET A 74 12.03 -4.34 -4.03
C MET A 74 12.77 -3.71 -2.85
N ARG A 75 14.08 -3.98 -2.72
CA ARG A 75 14.91 -3.32 -1.71
C ARG A 75 15.08 -1.83 -1.99
N ARG A 76 15.31 -1.41 -3.23
CA ARG A 76 15.42 0.02 -3.58
C ARG A 76 14.13 0.77 -3.30
N VAL A 77 12.99 0.24 -3.76
CA VAL A 77 11.67 0.82 -3.50
C VAL A 77 11.42 0.89 -1.99
N ALA A 78 11.74 -0.16 -1.23
CA ALA A 78 11.51 -0.15 0.21
C ALA A 78 12.48 0.78 0.99
N ILE A 79 13.74 0.88 0.56
CA ILE A 79 14.77 1.79 1.10
C ILE A 79 14.42 3.25 0.81
N ASP A 80 14.01 3.59 -0.41
CA ASP A 80 13.55 4.96 -0.73
C ASP A 80 12.19 5.26 -0.07
N SER A 81 11.41 4.21 0.19
CA SER A 81 10.21 4.27 1.02
C SER A 81 10.49 4.27 2.52
N HIS A 82 11.73 4.52 3.01
CA HIS A 82 12.03 4.60 4.45
C HIS A 82 11.15 5.61 5.21
N ARG A 83 10.50 6.55 4.50
CA ARG A 83 9.50 7.47 5.08
C ARG A 83 8.09 6.88 5.20
N LEU A 84 7.80 5.79 4.51
CA LEU A 84 6.46 5.21 4.32
C LEU A 84 6.35 3.78 4.85
N CYS A 85 7.42 2.99 4.81
CA CYS A 85 7.48 1.60 5.27
C CYS A 85 8.41 1.47 6.50
N PRO A 86 8.00 1.96 7.68
CA PRO A 86 8.92 2.18 8.80
C PRO A 86 9.41 0.89 9.49
N SER A 87 8.78 -0.27 9.27
CA SER A 87 9.08 -1.50 10.02
C SER A 87 9.60 -2.65 9.15
N GLU A 88 10.42 -3.51 9.74
CA GLU A 88 10.85 -4.78 9.14
C GLU A 88 9.65 -5.70 8.82
N SER A 89 8.57 -5.61 9.62
CA SER A 89 7.34 -6.36 9.38
C SER A 89 6.65 -5.95 8.07
N MET A 90 6.62 -4.65 7.75
CA MET A 90 6.07 -4.18 6.49
C MET A 90 6.95 -4.55 5.31
N HIS A 91 8.28 -4.51 5.47
CA HIS A 91 9.20 -5.02 4.44
C HIS A 91 8.94 -6.50 4.14
N ALA A 92 8.77 -7.33 5.18
CA ALA A 92 8.45 -8.74 5.01
C ALA A 92 7.07 -8.94 4.35
N ALA A 93 6.07 -8.15 4.73
CA ALA A 93 4.73 -8.19 4.15
C ALA A 93 4.74 -7.81 2.66
N TYR A 94 5.47 -6.74 2.29
CA TYR A 94 5.68 -6.34 0.90
C TYR A 94 6.35 -7.45 0.10
N GLN A 95 7.41 -8.03 0.66
CA GLN A 95 8.11 -9.16 0.07
C GLN A 95 7.17 -10.34 -0.21
N THR A 96 6.35 -10.71 0.76
CA THR A 96 5.36 -11.78 0.62
C THR A 96 4.34 -11.47 -0.46
N ALA A 97 3.69 -10.29 -0.41
CA ALA A 97 2.63 -9.91 -1.33
C ALA A 97 3.10 -9.88 -2.80
N MET A 98 4.23 -9.22 -3.06
CA MET A 98 4.77 -9.11 -4.41
C MET A 98 5.30 -10.42 -4.95
N SER A 99 5.88 -11.27 -4.09
CA SER A 99 6.31 -12.61 -4.49
C SER A 99 5.13 -13.45 -4.95
N ALA A 100 4.07 -13.47 -4.15
CA ALA A 100 2.83 -14.16 -4.51
C ALA A 100 2.24 -13.58 -5.81
N TYR A 101 2.27 -12.24 -5.98
CA TYR A 101 1.80 -11.58 -7.19
C TYR A 101 2.57 -12.01 -8.45
N VAL A 102 3.90 -12.06 -8.41
CA VAL A 102 4.72 -12.46 -9.57
C VAL A 102 4.46 -13.92 -9.95
N LEU A 103 4.28 -14.80 -8.96
CA LEU A 103 3.90 -16.20 -9.21
C LEU A 103 2.48 -16.32 -9.78
N HIS A 104 1.58 -15.44 -9.36
CA HIS A 104 0.20 -15.41 -9.82
C HIS A 104 0.04 -14.91 -11.26
N GLU A 105 0.73 -13.82 -11.63
CA GLU A 105 0.65 -13.17 -12.95
C GLU A 105 2.03 -13.06 -13.60
N PRO A 106 2.63 -14.18 -14.04
CA PRO A 106 3.98 -14.20 -14.60
C PRO A 106 4.12 -13.39 -15.89
N ARG A 107 3.00 -13.14 -16.59
CA ARG A 107 2.96 -12.42 -17.88
C ARG A 107 3.22 -10.93 -17.77
N ILE A 108 2.81 -10.29 -16.67
CA ILE A 108 3.07 -8.85 -16.48
C ILE A 108 4.46 -8.60 -15.92
N ALA A 109 5.10 -9.63 -15.35
CA ALA A 109 6.36 -9.54 -14.61
C ALA A 109 6.32 -8.39 -13.58
N TYR A 110 7.38 -8.26 -12.78
CA TYR A 110 7.48 -7.13 -11.86
C TYR A 110 7.84 -5.87 -12.67
N VAL A 111 6.95 -4.87 -12.68
CA VAL A 111 7.21 -3.52 -13.22
C VAL A 111 7.30 -2.56 -12.04
N PRO A 112 8.22 -1.57 -12.02
CA PRO A 112 8.39 -0.66 -10.88
C PRO A 112 7.10 0.04 -10.43
N SER A 113 6.22 0.39 -11.38
CA SER A 113 4.91 0.99 -11.08
C SER A 113 4.03 0.11 -10.20
N VAL A 114 4.07 -1.21 -10.39
CA VAL A 114 3.32 -2.19 -9.58
C VAL A 114 3.88 -2.21 -8.16
N GLY A 115 5.21 -2.12 -8.01
CA GLY A 115 5.88 -2.00 -6.71
C GLY A 115 5.42 -0.77 -5.93
N CYS A 116 5.33 0.40 -6.58
CA CYS A 116 4.85 1.63 -5.94
C CYS A 116 3.39 1.52 -5.46
N ILE A 117 2.51 0.94 -6.29
CA ILE A 117 1.10 0.73 -5.92
C ILE A 117 1.01 -0.21 -4.72
N ALA A 118 1.77 -1.30 -4.72
CA ALA A 118 1.80 -2.25 -3.63
C ALA A 118 2.29 -1.63 -2.31
N VAL A 119 3.28 -0.74 -2.34
CA VAL A 119 3.70 0.02 -1.15
C VAL A 119 2.58 0.93 -0.65
N ALA A 120 1.92 1.69 -1.53
CA ALA A 120 0.83 2.58 -1.12
C ALA A 120 -0.36 1.82 -0.49
N LEU A 121 -0.70 0.65 -1.04
CA LEU A 121 -1.69 -0.25 -0.48
C LEU A 121 -1.21 -0.80 0.87
N LEU A 122 0.04 -1.22 0.98
CA LEU A 122 0.57 -1.81 2.22
C LEU A 122 0.61 -0.82 3.38
N VAL A 123 0.97 0.44 3.13
CA VAL A 123 0.89 1.52 4.13
C VAL A 123 -0.55 1.70 4.63
N SER A 124 -1.52 1.54 3.73
CA SER A 124 -2.93 1.78 4.03
C SER A 124 -3.64 0.58 4.65
N LEU A 125 -3.24 -0.65 4.29
CA LEU A 125 -3.93 -1.89 4.67
C LEU A 125 -3.19 -2.70 5.72
N GLN A 126 -1.85 -2.59 5.78
CA GLN A 126 -0.96 -3.35 6.68
C GLN A 126 -1.13 -4.89 6.63
N ASP A 127 -1.76 -5.41 5.57
CA ASP A 127 -2.04 -6.83 5.37
C ASP A 127 -1.58 -7.26 3.97
N ALA A 128 -0.65 -8.23 3.92
CA ALA A 128 -0.06 -8.69 2.67
C ALA A 128 -1.06 -9.38 1.74
N GLU A 129 -2.04 -10.11 2.27
CA GLU A 129 -3.05 -10.82 1.49
C GLU A 129 -4.04 -9.83 0.87
N LEU A 130 -4.52 -8.85 1.65
CA LEU A 130 -5.40 -7.80 1.13
C LEU A 130 -4.70 -6.98 0.05
N VAL A 131 -3.43 -6.63 0.26
CA VAL A 131 -2.61 -5.93 -0.76
C VAL A 131 -2.51 -6.77 -2.03
N PHE A 132 -2.21 -8.06 -1.91
CA PHE A 132 -2.13 -8.98 -3.04
C PHE A 132 -3.44 -8.99 -3.86
N TRP A 133 -4.60 -9.20 -3.22
CA TRP A 133 -5.88 -9.27 -3.93
C TRP A 133 -6.29 -7.93 -4.53
N CYS A 134 -6.06 -6.82 -3.84
CA CYS A 134 -6.25 -5.48 -4.38
C CYS A 134 -5.41 -5.27 -5.65
N LEU A 135 -4.12 -5.66 -5.60
CA LEU A 135 -3.18 -5.48 -6.69
C LEU A 135 -3.56 -6.31 -7.93
N VAL A 136 -3.89 -7.59 -7.75
CA VAL A 136 -4.37 -8.47 -8.83
C VAL A 136 -5.58 -7.84 -9.52
N ARG A 137 -6.52 -7.33 -8.73
CA ARG A 137 -7.76 -6.76 -9.24
C ARG A 137 -7.53 -5.44 -10.00
N ILE A 138 -6.71 -4.54 -9.46
CA ILE A 138 -6.29 -3.30 -10.14
C ILE A 138 -5.68 -3.63 -11.50
N ILE A 139 -4.67 -4.51 -11.51
CA ILE A 139 -3.91 -4.80 -12.73
C ILE A 139 -4.77 -5.50 -13.78
N ARG A 140 -5.63 -6.45 -13.37
CA ARG A 140 -6.60 -7.07 -14.28
C ARG A 140 -7.58 -6.06 -14.86
N SER A 141 -8.10 -5.14 -14.03
CA SER A 141 -9.04 -4.12 -14.48
C SER A 141 -8.41 -3.11 -15.45
N SER A 142 -7.11 -2.87 -15.34
CA SER A 142 -6.37 -1.96 -16.22
C SER A 142 -6.01 -2.56 -17.60
N ARG A 143 -6.23 -3.86 -17.83
CA ARG A 143 -6.03 -4.51 -19.16
C ARG A 143 -7.14 -4.16 -20.17
N LEU A 144 -7.66 -2.93 -20.11
CA LEU A 144 -8.63 -2.38 -21.08
C LEU A 144 -7.96 -1.74 -22.31
N PHE A 145 -6.69 -2.06 -22.58
CA PHE A 145 -6.01 -1.74 -23.83
C PHE A 145 -5.30 -2.98 -24.37
#